data_AF-A0A9D8BT45-F1
#
_entry.id   AF-A0A9D8BT45-F1
#
_cell.length_a   1.000
_cell.length_b   1.000
_cell.length_c   1.000
_cell.angle_alpha   90.00
_cell.angle_beta   90.00
_cell.angle_gamma   90.00
#
_symmetry.space_group_name_H-M   'P 1'
#
loop_
_entity.id
_entity.type
_entity.pdbx_description
1 polymer ?
#
loop_
_entity_poly.entity_id
_entity_poly.type
_entity_poly.pdbx_seq_one_letter_code
_entity_poly.pdbx_strand_id
1 'polypeptide(L)' 'MADYTLPELPYKPDALEPHLSAEIVTIHHDKHHAAYV' A
#
# COMPACT_ATOMS: atom_id res chain seq x y z
N MET A 1 -15.02 -20.56 2.18
CA MET A 1 -14.35 -19.65 1.24
C MET A 1 -13.25 -18.97 2.03
N ALA A 2 -12.10 -18.65 1.41
CA ALA A 2 -11.06 -17.88 2.10
C ALA A 2 -11.43 -16.40 2.10
N ASP A 3 -11.09 -15.69 3.17
CA ASP A 3 -11.26 -14.24 3.26
C ASP A 3 -10.23 -13.55 2.35
N TYR A 4 -10.61 -12.41 1.75
CA TYR A 4 -9.64 -11.53 1.11
C TYR A 4 -8.86 -10.79 2.19
N THR A 5 -7.57 -10.57 1.96
CA THR A 5 -6.67 -9.93 2.93
C THR A 5 -5.85 -8.85 2.23
N LEU A 6 -5.52 -7.77 2.95
CA LEU A 6 -4.58 -6.76 2.48
C LEU A 6 -3.18 -7.40 2.34
N PRO A 7 -2.59 -7.45 1.13
CA PRO A 7 -1.26 -8.00 0.96
C PRO A 7 -0.21 -7.01 1.45
N GLU A 8 0.88 -7.50 2.03
CA GLU A 8 2.02 -6.66 2.39
C GLU A 8 2.63 -5.95 1.17
N LEU A 9 3.20 -4.78 1.40
CA LEU A 9 3.92 -4.05 0.37
C LEU A 9 5.14 -4.87 -0.11
N PRO A 10 5.33 -5.06 -1.43
CA PRO A 10 6.47 -5.82 -1.95
C PRO A 10 7.79 -5.03 -1.93
N TYR A 11 7.75 -3.77 -1.49
CA TYR A 11 8.89 -2.86 -1.41
C TYR A 11 8.71 -1.87 -0.27
N LYS A 12 9.78 -1.15 0.11
CA LYS A 12 9.67 -0.08 1.10
C LYS A 12 8.87 1.10 0.53
N PRO A 13 8.08 1.84 1.35
CA PRO A 13 7.27 2.96 0.86
C PRO A 13 8.03 4.03 0.05
N ASP A 14 9.31 4.24 0.35
CA ASP A 14 10.21 5.20 -0.31
C ASP A 14 10.89 4.67 -1.58
N ALA A 15 10.70 3.40 -1.93
CA ALA A 15 11.41 2.78 -3.06
C ALA A 15 11.08 3.38 -4.44
N LEU A 16 10.03 4.21 -4.51
CA LEU A 16 9.57 4.86 -5.75
C LEU A 16 9.91 6.35 -5.82
N GLU A 17 10.63 6.89 -4.83
CA GLU A 17 11.09 8.28 -4.88
C GLU A 17 12.17 8.49 -5.95
N PRO A 18 12.24 9.69 -6.58
CA PRO A 18 11.38 10.86 -6.39
C PRO A 18 10.11 10.85 -7.27
N HIS A 19 9.81 9.73 -7.94
CA HIS A 19 8.69 9.64 -8.88
C HIS A 19 7.34 9.53 -8.17
N LEU A 20 7.32 8.93 -6.98
CA LEU A 20 6.16 8.85 -6.10
C LEU A 20 6.59 8.99 -4.65
N SER A 21 5.91 9.83 -3.86
CA SER A 21 6.29 10.05 -2.46
C SER A 21 5.95 8.85 -1.58
N ALA A 22 6.80 8.59 -0.58
CA ALA A 22 6.55 7.56 0.43
C ALA A 22 5.23 7.75 1.18
N GLU A 23 4.83 9.01 1.40
CA GLU A 23 3.56 9.37 2.03
C GLU A 23 2.35 8.85 1.22
N ILE A 24 2.35 9.07 -0.10
CA ILE A 24 1.25 8.62 -0.97
C ILE A 24 1.21 7.09 -1.00
N VAL A 25 2.35 6.42 -1.13
CA VAL A 25 2.42 4.95 -1.10
C VAL A 25 1.82 4.39 0.19
N THR A 26 2.16 4.99 1.33
CA THR A 26 1.66 4.59 2.65
C THR A 26 0.16 4.79 2.77
N ILE A 27 -0.37 5.98 2.43
CA ILE A 27 -1.81 6.27 2.52
C ILE A 27 -2.60 5.40 1.53
N HIS A 28 -2.08 5.21 0.32
CA HIS A 28 -2.73 4.37 -0.69
C HIS A 28 -2.90 2.93 -0.20
N HIS A 29 -1.87 2.34 0.39
CA HIS A 29 -1.92 0.98 0.90
C HIS A 29 -2.73 0.88 2.20
N ASP A 30 -2.32 1.60 3.23
CA ASP A 30 -2.81 1.41 4.60
C ASP A 30 -4.23 1.95 4.82
N LYS A 31 -4.70 2.85 3.95
CA LYS A 31 -6.04 3.44 4.03
C LYS A 31 -6.91 3.02 2.86
N HIS A 32 -6.49 3.33 1.63
CA HIS A 32 -7.36 3.14 0.47
C HIS A 32 -7.53 1.67 0.10
N HIS A 33 -6.44 0.89 -0.01
CA HIS A 33 -6.54 -0.53 -0.30
C HIS A 33 -7.18 -1.29 0.86
N ALA A 34 -6.78 -0.99 2.10
CA ALA A 34 -7.37 -1.56 3.31
C ALA A 34 -8.89 -1.36 3.44
N ALA A 35 -9.47 -0.34 2.79
CA ALA A 35 -10.92 -0.12 2.80
C ALA A 35 -11.71 -1.06 1.86
N TYR A 36 -11.03 -1.74 0.94
CA TYR A 36 -11.66 -2.64 -0.04
C TYR A 36 -11.63 -4.12 0.36
N VAL A 37 -10.78 -4.49 1.33
CA VAL A 37 -10.53 -5.87 1.75
C VAL A 37 -10.83 -6.08 3.23
#